data_AF-A0A947XPH1-F1
#
_entry.id   AF-A0A947XPH1-F1
#
_cell.length_a   1.000
_cell.length_b   1.000
_cell.length_c   1.000
_cell.angle_alpha   90.00
_cell.angle_beta   90.00
_cell.angle_gamma   90.00
#
_symmetry.space_group_name_H-M   'P 1'
#
loop_
_entity.id
_entity.type
_entity.pdbx_description
1 polymer ?
#
loop_
_entity_poly.entity_id
_entity_poly.type
_entity_poly.pdbx_seq_one_letter_code
_entity_poly.pdbx_strand_id
1 'polypeptide(L)'
;MQGKPLLIGGGLVLIAVLGTLYWRLHNEPPLAALTSPADNTASVFTGDNPATPMPTEAQLQELLQNPAVKNQEQRLAFHQAYRSFVSGAAELSPAQRESQAQALREQIETYEQRSELAMSESLLLQLGLIQLTTGDEQAQKDQAAALVARYKAISAEREAKAATPSAEFRRYKTDEKRIVEEVLSMDSFPDGLSRDEYLRQRLQQAREQHYQ
;
A
#
# COMPACT_ATOMS: atom_id res chain seq x y z
N MET A 1 -41.07 24.68 -32.67
CA MET A 1 -39.93 25.39 -33.29
C MET A 1 -38.86 25.57 -32.22
N GLN A 2 -37.63 25.15 -32.55
CA GLN A 2 -36.33 25.52 -31.94
C GLN A 2 -36.14 25.17 -30.44
N GLY A 3 -35.25 24.28 -29.99
CA GLY A 3 -34.09 23.64 -30.61
C GLY A 3 -32.79 24.39 -30.30
N LYS A 4 -32.08 23.98 -29.24
CA LYS A 4 -30.64 23.62 -29.25
C LYS A 4 -30.09 23.27 -27.85
N PRO A 5 -29.41 22.13 -27.69
CA PRO A 5 -28.57 21.78 -26.54
C PRO A 5 -27.11 22.21 -26.78
N LEU A 6 -26.34 22.54 -25.73
CA LEU A 6 -24.87 22.62 -25.85
C LEU A 6 -24.15 22.38 -24.52
N LEU A 7 -23.41 21.26 -24.49
CA LEU A 7 -22.04 21.07 -24.00
C LEU A 7 -21.66 21.53 -22.58
N ILE A 8 -21.61 20.57 -21.65
CA ILE A 8 -20.52 20.49 -20.66
C ILE A 8 -19.95 19.06 -20.71
N GLY A 9 -19.16 18.81 -21.75
CA GLY A 9 -18.16 17.74 -21.77
C GLY A 9 -16.80 18.44 -21.78
N GLY A 10 -16.03 18.32 -20.69
CA GLY A 10 -14.75 19.04 -20.61
C GLY A 10 -13.93 18.87 -19.33
N GLY A 11 -14.17 17.84 -18.51
CA GLY A 11 -13.45 17.64 -17.24
C GLY A 11 -12.81 16.28 -17.04
N LEU A 12 -12.87 15.38 -18.03
CA LEU A 12 -12.47 13.97 -17.89
C LEU A 12 -11.57 13.47 -19.02
N VAL A 13 -10.71 14.34 -19.57
CA VAL A 13 -9.75 13.94 -20.62
C VAL A 13 -8.29 14.15 -20.19
N LEU A 14 -7.99 14.95 -19.16
CA LEU A 14 -6.60 15.27 -18.81
C LEU A 14 -5.89 14.25 -17.91
N ILE A 15 -6.60 13.30 -17.28
CA ILE A 15 -5.96 12.24 -16.47
C ILE A 15 -5.57 11.03 -17.33
N ALA A 16 -6.24 10.80 -18.48
CA ALA A 16 -5.92 9.68 -19.37
C ALA A 16 -4.65 9.91 -20.22
N VAL A 17 -4.26 11.17 -20.46
CA VAL A 17 -3.08 11.50 -21.28
C VAL A 17 -1.76 11.37 -20.51
N LEU A 18 -1.76 11.57 -19.18
CA LEU A 18 -0.54 11.42 -18.36
C LEU A 18 -0.21 9.96 -18.04
N GLY A 19 -1.21 9.11 -17.84
CA GLY A 19 -1.00 7.67 -17.60
C GLY A 19 -0.43 6.93 -18.83
N THR A 20 -0.81 7.36 -20.03
CA THR A 20 -0.30 6.77 -21.29
C THR A 20 1.11 7.24 -21.65
N LEU A 21 1.50 8.45 -21.25
CA LEU A 21 2.86 8.97 -21.48
C LEU A 21 3.90 8.29 -20.57
N TYR A 22 3.54 7.97 -19.32
CA TYR A 22 4.42 7.28 -18.37
C TYR A 22 4.74 5.85 -18.82
N TRP A 23 3.76 5.13 -19.38
CA TRP A 23 3.96 3.78 -19.93
C TRP A 23 4.78 3.77 -21.22
N ARG A 24 4.71 4.84 -22.03
CA ARG A 24 5.45 4.92 -23.30
C ARG A 24 6.93 5.25 -23.12
N LEU A 25 7.29 6.04 -22.09
CA LEU A 25 8.70 6.39 -21.83
C LEU A 25 9.49 5.29 -21.13
N HIS A 26 8.85 4.32 -20.46
CA HIS A 26 9.54 3.25 -19.74
C HIS A 26 9.73 1.94 -20.54
N ASN A 27 9.18 1.86 -21.76
CA ASN A 27 9.22 0.64 -22.59
C ASN A 27 10.07 0.77 -23.87
N GLU A 28 11.12 1.60 -23.87
CA GLU A 28 12.13 1.56 -24.93
C GLU A 28 13.43 0.92 -24.41
N PRO A 29 13.68 -0.38 -24.67
CA PRO A 29 15.06 -0.87 -24.67
C PRO A 29 15.81 -0.15 -25.81
N PRO A 30 17.06 0.29 -25.61
CA PRO A 30 17.79 0.95 -26.67
C PRO A 30 17.97 -0.02 -27.84
N LEU A 31 17.36 0.32 -28.98
CA LEU A 31 17.69 -0.27 -30.28
C LEU A 31 19.12 0.14 -30.61
N ALA A 32 20.09 -0.64 -30.11
CA ALA A 32 21.45 -0.61 -30.62
C ALA A 32 21.37 -0.97 -32.11
N ALA A 33 21.67 0.01 -32.95
CA ALA A 33 21.77 -0.14 -34.38
C ALA A 33 22.72 -1.31 -34.70
N LEU A 34 22.19 -2.32 -35.41
CA LEU A 34 22.98 -3.38 -36.01
C LEU A 34 23.84 -2.80 -37.14
N THR A 35 25.01 -2.26 -36.80
CA THR A 35 26.12 -2.17 -37.74
C THR A 35 26.77 -3.55 -37.81
N SER A 36 26.53 -4.29 -38.90
CA SER A 36 27.40 -5.39 -39.28
C SER A 36 28.77 -4.86 -39.67
N PRO A 37 29.84 -5.41 -39.09
CA PRO A 37 30.95 -5.85 -39.88
C PRO A 37 31.13 -7.36 -39.70
N ALA A 38 31.18 -8.07 -40.83
CA ALA A 38 31.72 -9.41 -40.89
C ALA A 38 33.18 -9.38 -40.40
N ASP A 39 33.49 -10.12 -39.34
CA ASP A 39 34.41 -11.26 -39.35
C ASP A 39 34.74 -11.73 -37.93
N ASN A 40 34.92 -13.03 -37.78
CA ASN A 40 35.57 -13.72 -36.66
C ASN A 40 34.85 -13.72 -35.30
N THR A 41 34.03 -14.75 -35.08
CA THR A 41 34.42 -15.91 -34.24
C THR A 41 33.27 -16.92 -34.20
N ALA A 42 33.52 -18.09 -34.77
CA ALA A 42 32.74 -19.28 -34.46
C ALA A 42 32.91 -19.65 -32.97
N SER A 43 31.84 -20.17 -32.36
CA SER A 43 31.66 -20.57 -30.94
C SER A 43 30.99 -19.47 -30.10
N VAL A 44 29.83 -19.61 -29.48
CA VAL A 44 29.05 -20.78 -29.03
C VAL A 44 27.57 -20.36 -29.04
N PHE A 45 26.77 -20.91 -29.95
CA PHE A 45 25.33 -21.06 -29.73
C PHE A 45 25.03 -22.55 -29.70
N THR A 46 25.49 -23.23 -28.64
CA THR A 46 24.74 -24.37 -28.13
C THR A 46 23.42 -23.81 -27.65
N GLY A 47 22.36 -24.12 -28.38
CA GLY A 47 21.00 -23.91 -27.92
C GLY A 47 20.73 -24.81 -26.71
N ASP A 48 20.97 -24.27 -25.53
CA ASP A 48 20.35 -24.73 -24.30
C ASP A 48 19.44 -23.60 -23.84
N ASN A 49 18.21 -23.61 -24.34
CA ASN A 49 17.11 -23.06 -23.58
C ASN A 49 16.83 -24.14 -22.52
N PRO A 50 17.17 -23.95 -21.23
CA PRO A 50 16.80 -24.95 -20.24
C PRO A 50 15.28 -24.93 -20.19
N ALA A 51 14.65 -25.92 -20.84
CA ALA A 51 13.28 -26.27 -20.59
C ALA A 51 13.24 -26.56 -19.09
N THR A 52 12.71 -25.63 -18.29
CA THR A 52 12.49 -25.87 -16.87
C THR A 52 11.68 -27.16 -16.78
N PRO A 53 12.23 -28.24 -16.23
CA PRO A 53 11.50 -29.50 -16.14
C PRO A 53 10.23 -29.23 -15.34
N MET A 54 9.10 -29.72 -15.83
CA MET A 54 7.86 -29.68 -15.09
C MET A 54 8.11 -30.28 -13.70
N PRO A 55 7.70 -29.60 -12.61
CA PRO A 55 7.92 -30.10 -11.27
C PRO A 55 7.32 -31.49 -11.13
N THR A 56 8.04 -32.38 -10.47
CA THR A 56 7.54 -33.73 -10.18
C THR A 56 6.37 -33.66 -9.20
N GLU A 57 5.52 -34.69 -9.17
CA GLU A 57 4.34 -34.73 -8.30
C GLU A 57 4.69 -34.51 -6.82
N ALA A 58 5.84 -35.03 -6.36
CA ALA A 58 6.35 -34.79 -5.01
C ALA A 58 6.72 -33.32 -4.76
N GLN A 59 7.37 -32.65 -5.71
CA GLN A 59 7.71 -31.23 -5.62
C GLN A 59 6.47 -30.34 -5.67
N LEU A 60 5.46 -30.74 -6.45
CA LEU A 60 4.19 -30.04 -6.54
C LEU A 60 3.41 -30.15 -5.22
N GLN A 61 3.39 -31.34 -4.61
CA GLN A 61 2.79 -31.56 -3.30
C GLN A 61 3.47 -30.73 -2.21
N GLU A 62 4.80 -30.64 -2.23
CA GLU A 62 5.58 -29.81 -1.30
C GLU A 62 5.27 -28.32 -1.49
N LEU A 63 5.15 -27.87 -2.74
CA LEU A 63 4.78 -26.49 -3.07
C LEU A 63 3.35 -26.14 -2.60
N LEU A 64 2.39 -27.05 -2.74
CA LEU A 64 1.03 -26.86 -2.20
C LEU A 64 0.98 -26.83 -0.67
N GLN A 65 1.97 -27.43 0.01
CA GLN A 65 2.09 -27.33 1.46
C GLN A 65 2.72 -26.02 1.93
N ASN A 66 3.38 -25.28 1.04
CA ASN A 66 4.02 -24.01 1.35
C ASN A 66 3.00 -22.97 1.86
N PRO A 67 3.22 -22.34 3.03
CA PRO A 67 2.30 -21.35 3.59
C PRO A 67 2.07 -20.14 2.67
N ALA A 68 3.08 -19.73 1.88
CA ALA A 68 2.93 -18.63 0.93
C ALA A 68 1.95 -18.97 -0.20
N VAL A 69 1.98 -20.21 -0.69
CA VAL A 69 1.05 -20.69 -1.74
C VAL A 69 -0.37 -20.77 -1.19
N LYS A 70 -0.55 -21.31 0.02
CA LYS A 70 -1.86 -21.35 0.68
C LYS A 70 -2.43 -19.96 0.92
N ASN A 71 -1.61 -19.00 1.34
CA ASN A 71 -2.04 -17.61 1.51
C ASN A 71 -2.52 -17.03 0.17
N GLN A 72 -1.75 -17.23 -0.90
CA GLN A 72 -2.11 -16.76 -2.22
C GLN A 72 -3.41 -17.39 -2.74
N GLU A 73 -3.61 -18.70 -2.53
CA GLU A 73 -4.85 -19.39 -2.87
C GLU A 73 -6.05 -18.81 -2.11
N GLN A 74 -5.93 -18.62 -0.79
CA GLN A 74 -6.98 -17.98 0.02
C GLN A 74 -7.33 -16.59 -0.51
N ARG A 75 -6.32 -15.79 -0.87
CA ARG A 75 -6.53 -14.44 -1.39
C ARG A 75 -7.25 -14.44 -2.73
N LEU A 76 -6.90 -15.37 -3.64
CA LEU A 76 -7.60 -15.55 -4.90
C LEU A 76 -9.05 -15.98 -4.68
N ALA A 77 -9.27 -16.94 -3.77
CA ALA A 77 -10.60 -17.40 -3.40
C ALA A 77 -11.47 -16.27 -2.83
N PHE A 78 -10.92 -15.43 -1.96
CA PHE A 78 -11.58 -14.25 -1.43
C PHE A 78 -12.01 -13.27 -2.54
N HIS A 79 -11.08 -12.90 -3.43
CA HIS A 79 -11.40 -11.98 -4.53
C HIS A 79 -12.45 -12.55 -5.48
N GLN A 80 -12.40 -13.86 -5.75
CA GLN A 80 -13.39 -14.54 -6.55
C GLN A 80 -14.75 -14.54 -5.85
N ALA A 81 -14.81 -14.90 -4.57
CA ALA A 81 -16.04 -14.92 -3.78
C ALA A 81 -16.68 -13.53 -3.73
N TYR A 82 -15.89 -12.48 -3.52
CA TYR A 82 -16.37 -11.10 -3.53
C TYR A 82 -16.95 -10.72 -4.91
N ARG A 83 -16.22 -11.02 -6.00
CA ARG A 83 -16.71 -10.75 -7.36
C ARG A 83 -18.00 -11.49 -7.67
N SER A 84 -18.08 -12.77 -7.33
CA SER A 84 -19.25 -13.61 -7.52
C SER A 84 -20.45 -13.08 -6.74
N PHE A 85 -20.25 -12.65 -5.50
CA PHE A 85 -21.28 -12.00 -4.70
C PHE A 85 -21.78 -10.71 -5.35
N VAL A 86 -20.88 -9.83 -5.79
CA VAL A 86 -21.26 -8.56 -6.45
C VAL A 86 -22.06 -8.82 -7.73
N SER A 87 -21.67 -9.78 -8.55
CA SER A 87 -22.39 -10.10 -9.79
C SER A 87 -23.71 -10.84 -9.55
N GLY A 88 -23.79 -11.68 -8.52
CA GLY A 88 -24.93 -12.58 -8.28
C GLY A 88 -25.88 -12.13 -7.18
N ALA A 89 -25.59 -11.05 -6.45
CA ALA A 89 -26.36 -10.63 -5.29
C ALA A 89 -27.85 -10.43 -5.58
N ALA A 90 -28.21 -9.89 -6.75
CA ALA A 90 -29.61 -9.65 -7.13
C ALA A 90 -30.42 -10.95 -7.27
N GLU A 91 -29.78 -12.07 -7.58
CA GLU A 91 -30.42 -13.39 -7.76
C GLU A 91 -30.60 -14.13 -6.43
N LEU A 92 -29.90 -13.69 -5.37
CA LEU A 92 -29.95 -14.28 -4.04
C LEU A 92 -31.14 -13.77 -3.24
N SER A 93 -31.73 -14.68 -2.45
CA SER A 93 -32.72 -14.29 -1.44
C SER A 93 -32.11 -13.33 -0.40
N PRO A 94 -32.90 -12.46 0.25
CA PRO A 94 -32.38 -11.53 1.26
C PRO A 94 -31.56 -12.21 2.36
N ALA A 95 -32.00 -13.37 2.84
CA ALA A 95 -31.28 -14.14 3.86
C ALA A 95 -29.93 -14.67 3.36
N GLN A 96 -29.87 -15.14 2.11
CA GLN A 96 -28.63 -15.60 1.49
C GLN A 96 -27.66 -14.44 1.24
N ARG A 97 -28.17 -13.28 0.80
CA ARG A 97 -27.35 -12.08 0.63
C ARG A 97 -26.69 -11.65 1.93
N GLU A 98 -27.47 -11.57 3.01
CA GLU A 98 -26.94 -11.17 4.31
C GLU A 98 -25.91 -12.18 4.83
N SER A 99 -26.20 -13.49 4.72
CA SER A 99 -25.28 -14.53 5.14
C SER A 99 -23.95 -14.50 4.37
N GLN A 100 -24.00 -14.36 3.04
CA GLN A 100 -22.77 -14.28 2.23
C GLN A 100 -22.00 -12.98 2.47
N ALA A 101 -22.71 -11.86 2.59
CA ALA A 101 -22.08 -10.59 2.91
C ALA A 101 -21.41 -10.62 4.29
N GLN A 102 -22.03 -11.23 5.29
CA GLN A 102 -21.44 -11.39 6.61
C GLN A 102 -20.14 -12.21 6.56
N ALA A 103 -20.13 -13.33 5.82
CA ALA A 103 -18.92 -14.12 5.62
C ALA A 103 -17.80 -13.34 4.89
N LEU A 104 -18.17 -12.45 3.96
CA LEU A 104 -17.21 -11.57 3.29
C LEU A 104 -16.71 -10.44 4.22
N ARG A 105 -17.57 -9.88 5.08
CA ARG A 105 -17.16 -8.88 6.09
C ARG A 105 -16.10 -9.46 7.02
N GLU A 106 -16.32 -10.66 7.54
CA GLU A 106 -15.38 -11.35 8.43
C GLU A 106 -14.01 -11.60 7.76
N GLN A 107 -14.02 -11.98 6.48
CA GLN A 107 -12.80 -12.11 5.70
C GLN A 107 -12.09 -10.77 5.51
N ILE A 108 -12.81 -9.70 5.15
CA ILE A 108 -12.25 -8.35 5.01
C ILE A 108 -11.58 -7.92 6.32
N GLU A 109 -12.25 -8.09 7.46
CA GLU A 109 -11.68 -7.74 8.76
C GLU A 109 -10.43 -8.56 9.10
N THR A 110 -10.43 -9.85 8.75
CA THR A 110 -9.27 -10.73 8.93
C THR A 110 -8.07 -10.26 8.10
N TYR A 111 -8.29 -9.91 6.83
CA TYR A 111 -7.23 -9.41 5.95
C TYR A 111 -6.73 -8.02 6.36
N GLU A 112 -7.62 -7.14 6.84
CA GLU A 112 -7.23 -5.84 7.37
C GLU A 112 -6.36 -5.97 8.63
N GLN A 113 -6.74 -6.84 9.56
CA GLN A 113 -5.96 -7.11 10.78
C GLN A 113 -4.56 -7.66 10.47
N ARG A 114 -4.44 -8.44 9.40
CA ARG A 114 -3.17 -8.98 8.91
C ARG A 114 -2.36 -7.99 8.07
N SER A 115 -2.84 -6.76 7.89
CA SER A 115 -2.24 -5.75 7.01
C SER A 115 -2.12 -6.20 5.54
N GLU A 116 -2.96 -7.16 5.13
CA GLU A 116 -3.04 -7.64 3.74
C GLU A 116 -4.07 -6.83 2.93
N LEU A 117 -4.98 -6.12 3.60
CA LEU A 117 -5.83 -5.08 3.01
C LEU A 117 -5.56 -3.73 3.69
N ALA A 118 -5.52 -2.68 2.87
CA ALA A 118 -5.46 -1.32 3.38
C ALA A 118 -6.81 -0.93 4.00
N MET A 119 -6.78 -0.10 5.05
CA MET A 119 -7.99 0.40 5.70
C MET A 119 -8.95 1.11 4.72
N SER A 120 -8.42 1.87 3.76
CA SER A 120 -9.23 2.50 2.71
C SER A 120 -9.91 1.48 1.77
N GLU A 121 -9.23 0.37 1.48
CA GLU A 121 -9.78 -0.72 0.65
C GLU A 121 -10.86 -1.49 1.41
N SER A 122 -10.60 -1.86 2.67
CA SER A 122 -11.58 -2.52 3.53
C SER A 122 -12.88 -1.72 3.65
N LEU A 123 -12.77 -0.39 3.84
CA LEU A 123 -13.92 0.51 3.87
C LEU A 123 -14.74 0.43 2.57
N LEU A 124 -14.09 0.51 1.41
CA LEU A 124 -14.77 0.47 0.11
C LEU A 124 -15.47 -0.87 -0.12
N LEU A 125 -14.83 -1.98 0.23
CA LEU A 125 -15.41 -3.31 0.09
C LEU A 125 -16.63 -3.48 1.00
N GLN A 126 -16.53 -3.07 2.28
CA GLN A 126 -17.65 -3.16 3.21
C GLN A 126 -18.82 -2.25 2.81
N LEU A 127 -18.57 -1.06 2.26
CA LEU A 127 -19.61 -0.20 1.69
C LEU A 127 -20.33 -0.88 0.51
N GLY A 128 -19.58 -1.57 -0.37
CA GLY A 128 -20.17 -2.37 -1.44
C GLY A 128 -21.08 -3.48 -0.93
N LEU A 129 -20.69 -4.17 0.15
CA LEU A 129 -21.53 -5.19 0.79
C LEU A 129 -22.82 -4.60 1.36
N ILE A 130 -22.77 -3.42 2.00
CA ILE A 130 -23.96 -2.73 2.54
C ILE A 130 -24.95 -2.39 1.41
N GLN A 131 -24.46 -1.89 0.28
CA GLN A 131 -25.28 -1.55 -0.88
C GLN A 131 -26.02 -2.75 -1.48
N LEU A 132 -25.43 -3.94 -1.39
CA LEU A 132 -25.95 -5.16 -2.02
C LEU A 132 -26.82 -6.03 -1.11
N THR A 133 -26.79 -5.79 0.21
CA THR A 133 -27.48 -6.62 1.21
C THR A 133 -28.89 -6.15 1.50
N THR A 134 -29.05 -4.87 1.81
CA THR A 134 -30.32 -4.33 2.33
C THR A 134 -31.20 -3.81 1.18
N GLY A 135 -32.51 -4.04 1.22
CA GLY A 135 -33.44 -3.46 0.24
C GLY A 135 -33.94 -2.05 0.60
N ASP A 136 -33.73 -1.65 1.86
CA ASP A 136 -34.10 -0.35 2.41
C ASP A 136 -32.92 0.63 2.28
N GLU A 137 -33.11 1.66 1.47
CA GLU A 137 -32.12 2.71 1.22
C GLU A 137 -31.75 3.47 2.50
N GLN A 138 -32.69 3.68 3.42
CA GLN A 138 -32.39 4.41 4.66
C GLN A 138 -31.51 3.57 5.58
N ALA A 139 -31.85 2.29 5.78
CA ALA A 139 -31.01 1.37 6.54
C ALA A 139 -29.60 1.22 5.94
N GLN A 140 -29.46 1.21 4.60
CA GLN A 140 -28.14 1.22 3.95
C GLN A 140 -27.34 2.48 4.30
N LYS A 141 -27.96 3.66 4.23
CA LYS A 141 -27.30 4.94 4.56
C LYS A 141 -26.85 4.98 6.01
N ASP A 142 -27.70 4.51 6.93
CA ASP A 142 -27.39 4.48 8.36
C ASP A 142 -26.22 3.54 8.66
N GLN A 143 -26.21 2.35 8.06
CA GLN A 143 -25.09 1.40 8.18
C GLN A 143 -23.80 1.96 7.56
N ALA A 144 -23.87 2.56 6.39
CA ALA A 144 -22.72 3.18 5.72
C ALA A 144 -22.15 4.35 6.54
N ALA A 145 -23.01 5.19 7.11
CA ALA A 145 -22.61 6.29 7.96
C ALA A 145 -21.93 5.81 9.24
N ALA A 146 -22.48 4.78 9.89
CA ALA A 146 -21.88 4.16 11.06
C ALA A 146 -20.50 3.55 10.75
N LEU A 147 -20.37 2.89 9.61
CA LEU A 147 -19.10 2.33 9.13
C LEU A 147 -18.05 3.43 8.89
N VAL A 148 -18.41 4.50 8.17
CA VAL A 148 -17.50 5.62 7.94
C VAL A 148 -17.10 6.30 9.25
N ALA A 149 -18.04 6.45 10.19
CA ALA A 149 -17.75 7.03 11.50
C ALA A 149 -16.74 6.17 12.30
N ARG A 150 -16.90 4.84 12.29
CA ARG A 150 -15.94 3.90 12.90
C ARG A 150 -14.54 4.09 12.33
N TYR A 151 -14.42 4.12 11.01
CA TYR A 151 -13.12 4.28 10.34
C TYR A 151 -12.48 5.64 10.62
N LYS A 152 -13.28 6.72 10.67
CA LYS A 152 -12.79 8.04 11.08
C LYS A 152 -12.24 8.03 12.50
N ALA A 153 -12.94 7.39 13.44
CA ALA A 153 -12.47 7.29 14.83
C ALA A 153 -11.14 6.53 14.92
N ILE A 154 -10.99 5.43 14.19
CA ILE A 154 -9.73 4.66 14.13
C ILE A 154 -8.59 5.52 13.54
N SER A 155 -8.84 6.27 12.47
CA SER A 155 -7.83 7.17 11.88
C SER A 155 -7.42 8.26 12.87
N ALA A 156 -8.39 8.91 13.52
CA ALA A 156 -8.13 9.95 14.50
C ALA A 156 -7.33 9.42 15.70
N GLU A 157 -7.61 8.19 16.16
CA GLU A 157 -6.81 7.55 17.22
C GLU A 157 -5.37 7.31 16.78
N ARG A 158 -5.16 6.82 15.55
CA ARG A 158 -3.81 6.60 14.99
C ARG A 158 -3.05 7.91 14.84
N GLU A 159 -3.71 8.96 14.34
CA GLU A 159 -3.14 10.30 14.23
C GLU A 159 -2.78 10.88 15.59
N ALA A 160 -3.65 10.74 16.60
CA ALA A 160 -3.38 11.20 17.96
C ALA A 160 -2.19 10.46 18.60
N LYS A 161 -2.09 9.13 18.38
CA LYS A 161 -0.93 8.33 18.81
C LYS A 161 0.35 8.79 18.12
N ALA A 162 0.31 9.03 16.81
CA ALA A 162 1.45 9.51 16.04
C ALA A 162 1.87 10.94 16.41
N ALA A 163 0.91 11.80 16.78
CA ALA A 163 1.16 13.17 17.21
C ALA A 163 1.79 13.27 18.60
N THR A 164 1.73 12.21 19.41
CA THR A 164 2.31 12.19 20.75
C THR A 164 3.82 11.88 20.65
N PRO A 165 4.71 12.83 20.99
CA PRO A 165 6.15 12.57 20.94
C PRO A 165 6.51 11.42 21.89
N SER A 166 7.46 10.56 21.49
CA SER A 166 7.93 9.48 22.36
C SER A 166 8.59 10.03 23.64
N ALA A 167 8.66 9.22 24.70
CA ALA A 167 9.35 9.60 25.92
C ALA A 167 10.83 9.92 25.66
N GLU A 168 11.49 9.11 24.82
CA GLU A 168 12.87 9.33 24.39
C GLU A 168 13.04 10.63 23.59
N PHE A 169 12.09 10.98 22.72
CA PHE A 169 12.12 12.27 22.03
C PHE A 169 12.05 13.45 23.01
N ARG A 170 11.19 13.37 24.03
CA ARG A 170 11.11 14.42 25.07
C ARG A 170 12.40 14.53 25.88
N ARG A 171 13.02 13.41 26.22
CA ARG A 171 14.32 13.36 26.92
C ARG A 171 15.43 13.96 26.08
N TYR A 172 15.56 13.52 24.82
CA TYR A 172 16.49 14.09 23.86
C TYR A 172 16.31 15.61 23.71
N LYS A 173 15.07 16.12 23.59
CA LYS A 173 14.82 17.57 23.48
C LYS A 173 15.20 18.36 24.74
N THR A 174 15.21 17.70 25.90
CA THR A 174 15.69 18.32 27.15
C THR A 174 17.21 18.39 27.16
N ASP A 175 17.89 17.30 26.78
CA ASP A 175 19.35 17.27 26.66
C ASP A 175 19.87 18.17 25.55
N GLU A 176 19.19 18.27 24.42
CA GLU A 176 19.54 19.19 23.33
C GLU A 176 19.55 20.64 23.80
N LYS A 177 18.55 21.07 24.57
CA LYS A 177 18.52 22.42 25.16
C LYS A 177 19.70 22.65 26.11
N ARG A 178 19.96 21.68 26.99
CA ARG A 178 21.07 21.73 27.95
C ARG A 178 22.43 21.82 27.24
N ILE A 179 22.63 21.01 26.19
CA ILE A 179 23.86 21.01 25.39
C ILE A 179 24.04 22.34 24.65
N VAL A 180 22.97 22.86 24.04
CA VAL A 180 23.03 24.16 23.35
C VAL A 180 23.40 25.28 24.33
N GLU A 181 22.79 25.30 25.51
CA GLU A 181 23.09 26.30 26.56
C GLU A 181 24.54 26.19 27.05
N GLU A 182 25.00 24.97 27.36
CA GLU A 182 26.38 24.68 27.76
C GLU A 182 27.37 25.20 26.71
N VAL A 183 27.19 24.81 25.44
CA VAL A 183 28.09 25.19 24.34
C VAL A 183 28.08 26.70 24.05
N LEU A 184 26.93 27.36 24.20
CA LEU A 184 26.85 28.82 24.04
C LEU A 184 27.52 29.59 25.18
N SER A 185 27.60 28.99 26.38
CA SER A 185 28.26 29.58 27.55
C SER A 185 29.77 29.34 27.62
N MET A 186 30.32 28.51 26.72
CA MET A 186 31.74 28.17 26.70
C MET A 186 32.56 29.20 25.91
N ASP A 187 33.66 29.66 26.50
CA ASP A 187 34.62 30.57 25.85
C ASP A 187 35.68 29.83 25.02
N SER A 188 35.88 28.53 25.27
CA SER A 188 36.86 27.69 24.56
C SER A 188 36.34 26.26 24.41
N PHE A 189 36.67 25.60 23.30
CA PHE A 189 36.16 24.27 22.97
C PHE A 189 37.28 23.22 22.93
N PRO A 190 37.01 21.97 23.37
CA PRO A 190 37.98 20.87 23.32
C PRO A 190 38.49 20.57 21.92
N ASP A 191 39.66 19.92 21.84
CA ASP A 191 40.25 19.38 20.60
C ASP A 191 40.49 20.41 19.48
N GLY A 192 40.53 21.71 19.83
CA GLY A 192 40.67 22.80 18.87
C GLY A 192 39.45 22.97 17.95
N LEU A 193 38.32 22.35 18.30
CA LEU A 193 37.09 22.43 17.53
C LEU A 193 36.52 23.86 17.56
N SER A 194 35.85 24.25 16.48
CA SER A 194 34.97 25.41 16.53
C SER A 194 33.71 25.11 17.36
N ARG A 195 33.04 26.16 17.85
CA ARG A 195 31.77 26.03 18.61
C ARG A 195 30.76 25.15 17.89
N ASP A 196 30.59 25.36 16.58
CA ASP A 196 29.56 24.69 15.79
C ASP A 196 29.91 23.21 15.53
N GLU A 197 31.19 22.89 15.38
CA GLU A 197 31.66 21.50 15.28
C GLU A 197 31.45 20.75 16.59
N TYR A 198 31.81 21.38 17.71
CA TYR A 198 31.61 20.82 19.03
C TYR A 198 30.12 20.62 19.36
N LEU A 199 29.27 21.59 19.01
CA LEU A 199 27.82 21.46 19.16
C LEU A 199 27.28 20.27 18.37
N ARG A 200 27.67 20.15 17.10
CA ARG A 200 27.22 19.05 16.23
C ARG A 200 27.63 17.68 16.81
N GLN A 201 28.86 17.57 17.29
CA GLN A 201 29.36 16.34 17.92
C GLN A 201 28.55 15.97 19.17
N ARG A 202 28.30 16.92 20.07
CA ARG A 202 27.55 16.69 21.31
C ARG A 202 26.09 16.32 21.05
N LEU A 203 25.45 16.98 20.09
CA LEU A 203 24.08 16.65 19.69
C LEU A 203 23.99 15.26 19.04
N GLN A 204 25.00 14.87 18.25
CA GLN A 204 25.07 13.54 17.66
C GLN A 204 25.20 12.44 18.73
N GLN A 205 26.10 12.64 19.71
CA GLN A 205 26.25 11.73 20.85
C GLN A 205 24.96 11.60 21.66
N ALA A 206 24.27 12.71 21.91
CA ALA A 206 22.98 12.68 22.61
C ALA A 206 21.91 11.91 21.82
N ARG A 207 21.87 12.04 20.48
CA ARG A 207 20.95 11.24 19.66
C ARG A 207 21.24 9.75 19.77
N GLU A 208 22.51 9.36 19.72
CA GLU A 208 22.92 7.96 19.86
C GLU A 208 22.54 7.38 21.23
N GLN A 209 22.59 8.18 22.29
CA GLN A 209 22.20 7.73 23.63
C GLN A 209 20.69 7.51 23.82
N HIS A 210 19.84 8.25 23.08
CA HIS A 210 18.38 8.20 23.23
C HIS A 210 17.68 7.30 22.19
N TYR A 211 18.35 6.91 21.10
CA TYR A 211 17.75 6.17 19.98
C TYR A 211 18.46 4.86 19.58
N GLN A 212 19.47 4.42 20.33
CA GLN A 212 20.03 3.06 20.23
C GLN A 212 19.24 2.06 21.07
#